data_AF-A0A9D6ILB8-F1
#
_entry.id   AF-A0A9D6ILB8-F1
#
_cell.length_a   1.000
_cell.length_b   1.000
_cell.length_c   1.000
_cell.angle_alpha   90.00
_cell.angle_beta   90.00
_cell.angle_gamma   90.00
#
_symmetry.space_group_name_H-M   'P 1'
#
loop_
_entity.id
_entity.type
_entity.pdbx_description
1 polymer ?
#
loop_
_entity_poly.entity_id
_entity_poly.type
_entity_poly.pdbx_seq_one_letter_code
_entity_poly.pdbx_strand_id
1 'polypeptide(L)' 'MRLSLENLPASLAPQRQTLTRCLEAMDRALPLRRVILFGSHARGDARADSDVDLCVVADGAERQ' A
#
# COMPACT_ATOMS: atom_id res chain seq x y z
N MET A 1 -2.42 11.29 -8.21
CA MET A 1 -1.39 11.67 -7.21
C MET A 1 -0.06 10.99 -7.55
N ARG A 2 1.14 11.54 -7.25
CA ARG A 2 2.39 10.76 -7.43
C ARG A 2 2.55 9.84 -6.23
N LEU A 3 2.17 8.57 -6.38
CA LEU A 3 2.37 7.55 -5.35
C LEU A 3 3.88 7.35 -5.14
N SER A 4 4.41 7.81 -4.01
CA SER A 4 5.80 7.59 -3.63
C SER A 4 5.91 6.39 -2.70
N LEU A 5 6.73 5.41 -3.09
CA LEU A 5 7.09 4.21 -2.31
C LEU A 5 8.54 4.31 -1.81
N GLU A 6 9.01 5.53 -1.52
CA GLU A 6 10.39 5.79 -1.06
C GLU A 6 10.66 5.15 0.30
N ASN A 7 9.65 5.08 1.17
CA ASN A 7 9.72 4.48 2.51
C ASN A 7 9.27 3.01 2.56
N LEU A 8 9.23 2.32 1.41
CA LEU A 8 8.84 0.91 1.36
C LEU A 8 9.91 0.04 2.05
N PRO A 9 9.54 -0.79 3.05
CA PRO A 9 10.49 -1.69 3.71
C PRO A 9 11.18 -2.65 2.72
N ALA A 10 12.41 -3.05 3.03
CA ALA A 10 13.18 -3.99 2.21
C ALA A 10 12.46 -5.35 2.03
N SER A 11 11.68 -5.77 3.03
CA SER A 11 10.84 -6.99 2.96
C SER A 11 9.79 -6.95 1.85
N LEU A 12 9.45 -5.76 1.33
CA LEU A 12 8.51 -5.55 0.23
C LEU A 12 9.19 -5.09 -1.07
N ALA A 13 10.53 -5.01 -1.11
CA ALA A 13 11.23 -4.60 -2.32
C ALA A 13 10.90 -5.47 -3.55
N PRO A 14 10.78 -6.81 -3.45
CA PRO A 14 10.37 -7.66 -4.58
C PRO A 14 8.96 -7.33 -5.11
N GLN A 15 8.06 -6.90 -4.22
CA GLN A 15 6.66 -6.60 -4.53
C GLN A 15 6.44 -5.16 -4.99
N ARG A 16 7.49 -4.31 -5.01
CA ARG A 16 7.39 -2.87 -5.34
C ARG A 16 6.56 -2.62 -6.60
N GLN A 17 6.85 -3.31 -7.70
CA GLN A 17 6.14 -3.08 -8.96
C GLN A 17 4.66 -3.51 -8.90
N THR A 18 4.36 -4.61 -8.20
CA THR A 18 2.98 -5.06 -8.01
C THR A 18 2.20 -4.09 -7.13
N LEU A 19 2.80 -3.63 -6.02
CA LEU A 19 2.21 -2.62 -5.16
C LEU A 19 1.95 -1.31 -5.92
N THR A 20 2.91 -0.82 -6.71
CA THR A 20 2.69 0.36 -7.58
C THR A 20 1.48 0.18 -8.48
N ARG A 21 1.39 -0.94 -9.21
CA ARG A 21 0.27 -1.21 -10.12
C ARG A 21 -1.07 -1.29 -9.39
N CYS A 22 -1.12 -1.94 -8.24
CA CYS A 22 -2.33 -2.03 -7.41
C CYS A 22 -2.78 -0.65 -6.94
N LEU A 23 -1.87 0.15 -6.37
CA LEU A 23 -2.19 1.48 -5.85
C LEU A 23 -2.61 2.44 -6.97
N GLU A 24 -1.97 2.37 -8.14
CA GLU A 24 -2.40 3.16 -9.31
C GLU A 24 -3.79 2.75 -9.82
N ALA A 25 -4.12 1.45 -9.77
CA ALA A 25 -5.45 0.97 -10.13
C ALA A 25 -6.51 1.45 -9.11
N MET A 26 -6.19 1.44 -7.82
CA MET A 26 -7.05 1.98 -6.76
C MET A 26 -7.26 3.50 -6.94
N ASP A 27 -6.20 4.28 -7.21
CA ASP A 27 -6.26 5.74 -7.44
C ASP A 27 -7.13 6.12 -8.63
N ARG A 28 -7.16 5.28 -9.67
CA ARG A 28 -8.06 5.47 -10.82
C ARG A 28 -9.52 5.20 -10.48
N ALA A 29 -9.79 4.27 -9.56
CA ALA A 29 -11.16 3.92 -9.16
C ALA A 29 -11.73 4.91 -8.14
N LEU A 30 -10.91 5.33 -7.17
CA LEU A 30 -11.24 6.34 -6.18
C LEU A 30 -9.96 7.11 -5.84
N PRO A 31 -9.91 8.45 -6.02
CA PRO A 31 -8.71 9.22 -5.77
C PRO A 31 -8.15 9.02 -4.35
N LEU A 32 -6.93 8.50 -4.25
CA LEU A 32 -6.28 8.21 -2.99
C LEU A 32 -5.67 9.49 -2.41
N ARG A 33 -5.86 9.70 -1.12
CA ARG A 33 -5.19 10.75 -0.34
C ARG A 33 -3.95 10.24 0.38
N ARG A 34 -4.01 9.00 0.88
CA ARG A 34 -2.93 8.39 1.65
C ARG A 34 -3.00 6.87 1.60
N VAL A 35 -1.83 6.25 1.62
CA VAL A 35 -1.67 4.81 1.81
C VAL A 35 -0.74 4.61 3.00
N ILE A 36 -1.16 3.80 3.96
CA ILE A 36 -0.41 3.52 5.18
C ILE A 36 -0.16 2.03 5.25
N LEU A 37 1.11 1.63 5.32
CA LEU A 37 1.49 0.25 5.59
C LEU A 37 1.36 -0.03 7.09
N PHE A 38 0.70 -1.12 7.44
CA PHE A 38 0.67 -1.64 8.81
C PHE A 38 0.98 -3.13 8.83
N GLY A 39 0.73 -3.80 9.95
CA GLY A 39 0.95 -5.23 10.05
C GLY A 39 2.41 -5.63 10.10
N SER A 40 2.70 -6.86 9.70
CA SER A 40 4.00 -7.49 9.94
C SER A 40 5.15 -6.87 9.16
N HIS A 41 4.89 -6.44 7.93
CA HIS A 41 5.88 -5.73 7.12
C HIS A 41 6.27 -4.37 7.69
N ALA A 42 5.35 -3.68 8.37
CA ALA A 42 5.65 -2.42 9.06
C ALA A 42 6.46 -2.65 10.36
N ARG A 43 6.21 -3.76 11.08
CA ARG A 43 6.93 -4.10 12.32
C ARG A 43 8.29 -4.75 12.09
N GLY A 44 8.52 -5.32 10.90
CA GLY A 44 9.74 -6.05 10.56
C GLY A 44 9.74 -7.53 10.97
N ASP A 45 8.59 -8.09 11.35
CA ASP A 45 8.40 -9.50 11.73
C ASP A 45 7.70 -10.33 10.63
N ALA A 46 7.63 -9.79 9.40
CA ALA A 46 7.05 -10.47 8.24
C ALA A 46 7.84 -11.72 7.85
N ARG A 47 7.09 -12.77 7.52
CA ARG A 47 7.59 -14.02 6.94
C ARG A 47 7.34 -14.06 5.43
N ALA A 48 7.93 -15.04 4.75
CA ALA A 48 7.79 -15.19 3.30
C ALA A 48 6.33 -15.40 2.83
N ASP A 49 5.48 -15.93 3.71
CA ASP A 49 4.05 -16.18 3.49
C ASP A 49 3.15 -15.09 4.08
N SER A 50 3.72 -13.99 4.59
CA SER A 50 2.94 -12.91 5.18
C SER A 50 2.21 -12.08 4.12
N ASP A 51 0.95 -11.74 4.44
CA ASP A 51 0.17 -10.78 3.67
C ASP A 51 0.69 -9.35 3.86
N VAL A 52 0.25 -8.46 2.96
CA VAL A 52 0.57 -7.02 3.00
C VAL A 52 -0.66 -6.23 3.43
N ASP A 53 -0.60 -5.65 4.62
CA ASP A 53 -1.69 -4.89 5.20
C ASP A 53 -1.60 -3.39 4.85
N LEU A 54 -2.59 -2.87 4.12
CA LEU A 54 -2.64 -1.48 3.68
C LEU A 54 -3.93 -0.79 4.14
N CYS A 55 -3.78 0.36 4.80
CA CYS A 55 -4.89 1.27 5.08
C CYS A 55 -4.88 2.36 4.01
N VAL A 56 -5.97 2.45 3.26
CA VAL A 56 -6.11 3.37 2.14
C VAL A 56 -7.13 4.45 2.52
N VAL A 57 -6.69 5.70 2.50
CA VAL A 57 -7.55 6.87 2.71
C VAL A 57 -7.83 7.49 1.36
N ALA A 58 -9.10 7.59 1.01
CA ALA A 58 -9.57 8.14 -0.26
C ALA A 58 -10.76 9.07 -0.02
N ASP A 59 -10.95 10.05 -0.91
CA ASP A 59 -12.13 10.93 -0.85
C ASP A 59 -13.38 10.12 -1.23
N GLY A 60 -14.45 10.19 -0.44
CA GLY A 60 -15.69 9.44 -0.71
C GLY A 60 -15.72 8.02 -0.14
N ALA A 61 -14.67 7.59 0.57
CA ALA A 61 -14.60 6.28 1.21
C ALA A 61 -15.62 6.11 2.36
N GLU A 62 -16.16 7.21 2.89
CA GLU A 62 -17.19 7.22 3.94
C GLU A 62 -18.54 6.65 3.50
N ARG A 63 -18.72 6.35 2.20
CA ARG A 63 -19.97 5.83 1.61
C ARG A 63 -19.90 4.35 1.20
N GLN A 64 -18.89 3.60 1.67
CA GLN A 64 -18.67 2.19 1.33
C GLN A 64 -19.31 1.22 2.31
#